data_AF-A0A8T4YV68-F1
#
_entry.id   AF-A0A8T4YV68-F1
#
_cell.length_a   1.000
_cell.length_b   1.000
_cell.length_c   1.000
_cell.angle_alpha   90.00
_cell.angle_beta   90.00
_cell.angle_gamma   90.00
#
_symmetry.space_group_name_H-M   'P 1'
#
loop_
_entity.id
_entity.type
_entity.pdbx_description
1 polymer ?
#
loop_
_entity_poly.entity_id
_entity_poly.type
_entity_poly.pdbx_seq_one_letter_code
_entity_poly.pdbx_strand_id
1 'polypeptide(L)' 'MSEVAIVGVGCVGFRPITPELSYKELMFEAAVKAYEDAGGINPREDVDVFVTCAEDYLEGFSIFDEFVPD' A
#
# COMPACT_ATOMS: atom_id res chain seq x y z
N MET A 1 -6.69 -14.43 20.94
CA MET A 1 -6.69 -13.61 19.71
C MET A 1 -6.94 -12.18 20.12
N SER A 2 -6.15 -11.24 19.62
CA SER A 2 -6.38 -9.82 19.81
C SER A 2 -7.46 -9.33 18.85
N GLU A 3 -8.19 -8.28 19.22
CA GLU A 3 -9.13 -7.60 18.31
C GLU A 3 -8.35 -6.79 17.27
N VAL A 4 -8.89 -6.71 16.05
CA VAL A 4 -8.26 -6.05 14.90
C VAL A 4 -9.15 -4.92 14.41
N ALA A 5 -8.54 -3.77 14.08
CA ALA A 5 -9.22 -2.60 13.56
C ALA A 5 -8.49 -2.03 12.35
N ILE A 6 -9.25 -1.39 11.45
CA ILE A 6 -8.70 -0.56 10.37
C ILE A 6 -8.60 0.86 10.91
N VAL A 7 -7.40 1.41 10.94
CA VAL A 7 -7.13 2.74 11.52
C VAL A 7 -7.04 3.84 10.47
N GLY A 8 -6.79 3.51 9.20
CA GLY A 8 -6.77 4.47 8.10
C GLY A 8 -6.94 3.78 6.75
N VAL A 9 -7.50 4.51 5.78
CA VAL A 9 -7.70 4.04 4.40
C VAL A 9 -7.27 5.12 3.42
N GLY A 10 -6.49 4.73 2.41
CA GLY A 10 -6.04 5.62 1.34
C GLY A 10 -6.32 5.05 -0.03
N CYS A 11 -6.66 5.92 -0.98
CA CYS A 11 -6.87 5.56 -2.37
C CYS A 11 -6.37 6.64 -3.33
N VAL A 12 -6.03 6.21 -4.54
CA VAL A 12 -5.78 7.07 -5.69
C VAL A 12 -7.03 7.15 -6.56
N GLY A 13 -7.18 8.23 -7.31
CA GLY A 13 -8.39 8.48 -8.11
C GLY A 13 -8.74 7.35 -9.09
N PHE A 14 -10.01 7.26 -9.45
CA PHE A 14 -10.52 6.20 -10.33
C PHE A 14 -10.42 6.63 -11.80
N ARG A 15 -9.36 6.19 -12.47
CA ARG A 15 -9.16 6.39 -13.92
C ARG A 15 -9.00 5.04 -14.61
N PRO A 16 -9.52 4.88 -15.84
CA PRO A 16 -9.43 3.61 -16.56
C PRO A 16 -7.98 3.27 -16.95
N ILE A 17 -7.16 4.27 -17.24
CA ILE A 17 -5.71 4.15 -17.45
C ILE A 17 -4.99 5.39 -16.93
N THR A 18 -3.74 5.19 -16.50
CA THR A 18 -2.84 6.25 -16.01
C THR A 18 -1.44 6.05 -16.58
N PRO A 19 -1.25 6.23 -17.90
CA PRO A 19 0.03 5.94 -18.57
C PRO A 19 1.19 6.82 -18.09
N GLU A 20 0.89 7.94 -17.44
CA GLU A 20 1.86 8.89 -16.92
C GLU A 20 2.40 8.53 -15.52
N LEU A 21 1.83 7.52 -14.86
CA LEU A 21 2.25 7.06 -13.53
C LEU A 21 2.52 5.56 -13.53
N SER A 22 3.59 5.16 -12.86
CA SER A 22 3.83 3.77 -12.51
C SER A 22 2.87 3.33 -11.38
N TYR A 23 2.59 2.02 -11.30
CA TYR A 23 1.79 1.49 -10.18
C TYR A 23 2.44 1.75 -8.82
N LYS A 24 3.78 1.87 -8.76
CA LYS A 24 4.52 2.17 -7.53
C LYS A 24 4.23 3.57 -7.02
N GLU A 25 4.16 4.55 -7.91
CA GLU A 25 3.76 5.92 -7.58
C GLU A 25 2.30 5.97 -7.09
N LEU A 26 1.41 5.21 -7.74
CA LEU A 26 0.01 5.09 -7.32
C LEU A 26 -0.10 4.43 -5.94
N MET A 27 0.67 3.38 -5.68
CA MET A 27 0.72 2.70 -4.38
C MET A 27 1.26 3.63 -3.29
N PHE A 28 2.34 4.36 -3.58
CA PHE A 28 2.92 5.32 -2.65
C PHE A 28 1.91 6.41 -2.26
N GLU A 29 1.23 7.00 -3.24
CA GLU A 29 0.21 8.02 -2.97
C GLU A 29 -0.95 7.47 -2.13
N ALA A 30 -1.43 6.27 -2.43
CA ALA A 30 -2.47 5.62 -1.63
C ALA A 30 -2.01 5.33 -0.19
N ALA A 31 -0.78 4.85 -0.02
CA ALA A 31 -0.22 4.55 1.29
C ALA A 31 -0.06 5.80 2.15
N VAL A 32 0.50 6.89 1.60
CA VAL A 32 0.66 8.17 2.31
C VAL A 32 -0.69 8.69 2.80
N LYS A 33 -1.73 8.64 1.97
CA LYS A 33 -3.09 9.04 2.39
C LYS A 33 -3.63 8.17 3.52
N ALA A 34 -3.34 6.86 3.51
CA ALA A 34 -3.76 5.96 4.59
C ALA A 34 -3.05 6.28 5.91
N TYR A 35 -1.76 6.62 5.87
CA TYR A 35 -1.00 7.03 7.06
C TYR A 35 -1.50 8.36 7.64
N GLU A 36 -1.84 9.32 6.77
CA GLU A 36 -2.47 10.59 7.16
C GLU A 36 -3.84 10.35 7.80
N ASP A 37 -4.69 9.51 7.21
CA ASP A 37 -6.01 9.15 7.74
C ASP A 37 -5.91 8.43 9.10
N ALA A 38 -4.86 7.62 9.29
CA ALA A 38 -4.54 6.96 10.56
C ALA A 38 -4.05 7.90 11.68
N GLY A 39 -4.11 9.22 11.48
CA GLY A 39 -3.64 10.22 12.44
C GLY A 39 -2.20 10.67 12.21
N GLY A 40 -1.66 10.46 11.01
CA GLY A 40 -0.32 10.91 10.63
C GLY A 40 0.82 10.04 11.18
N ILE A 41 0.62 8.72 11.18
CA ILE A 41 1.62 7.77 11.67
C ILE A 41 2.90 7.80 10.81
N ASN A 42 4.03 7.51 11.43
CA ASN A 42 5.30 7.37 10.74
C ASN A 42 5.51 5.90 10.32
N PRO A 43 5.43 5.55 9.03
CA PRO A 43 5.55 4.16 8.59
C PRO A 43 6.92 3.53 8.87
N ARG A 44 7.96 4.32 9.18
CA ARG A 44 9.30 3.80 9.54
C ARG A 44 9.47 3.48 11.02
N GLU A 45 8.55 3.93 11.87
CA GLU A 45 8.62 3.77 13.32
C GLU A 45 7.41 3.02 13.87
N ASP A 46 6.23 3.21 13.26
CA ASP A 46 4.94 2.74 13.76
C ASP A 46 4.38 1.51 13.02
N VAL A 47 5.02 1.08 11.93
CA VAL A 47 4.57 -0.07 11.13
C VAL A 47 5.65 -1.15 11.14
N ASP A 48 5.28 -2.32 11.65
CA ASP A 48 6.20 -3.46 11.75
C ASP A 48 6.33 -4.25 10.44
N VAL A 49 5.24 -4.32 9.65
CA VAL A 49 5.16 -5.17 8.46
C VAL A 49 4.24 -4.54 7.43
N PHE A 50 4.61 -4.69 6.16
CA PHE A 50 3.77 -4.33 5.03
C PHE A 50 3.33 -5.57 4.26
N VAL A 51 2.07 -5.61 3.85
CA VAL A 51 1.52 -6.68 3.00
C VAL A 51 0.90 -6.04 1.77
N THR A 52 1.31 -6.48 0.59
CA THR A 52 0.82 -5.95 -0.69
C THR A 52 0.36 -7.07 -1.61
N CYS A 53 -0.72 -6.82 -2.35
CA CYS A 53 -1.14 -7.63 -3.48
C CYS A 53 -0.77 -6.86 -4.75
N ALA A 54 0.50 -6.91 -5.14
CA ALA A 54 0.99 -6.37 -6.40
C ALA A 54 1.39 -7.52 -7.33
N GLU A 55 1.29 -7.32 -8.65
CA GLU A 55 1.82 -8.24 -9.70
C GLU A 55 1.12 -9.61 -9.87
N ASP A 56 -0.15 -9.76 -9.48
CA ASP A 56 -0.77 -11.11 -9.44
C ASP A 56 -1.19 -11.68 -10.82
N TYR A 57 -1.74 -10.86 -11.73
CA TYR A 57 -2.45 -11.42 -12.89
C TYR A 57 -1.64 -11.70 -14.16
N LEU A 58 -0.48 -11.06 -14.36
CA LEU A 58 0.28 -11.14 -15.62
C LEU A 58 1.73 -11.59 -15.47
N GLU A 59 2.36 -11.35 -14.31
CA GLU A 59 3.77 -11.67 -14.09
C GLU A 59 4.00 -12.95 -13.26
N GLY A 60 2.98 -13.51 -12.62
CA GLY A 60 3.08 -14.80 -11.91
C GLY A 60 3.92 -14.76 -10.63
N PHE A 61 4.16 -13.56 -10.07
CA PHE A 61 4.79 -13.39 -8.77
C PHE A 61 3.72 -13.38 -7.68
N SER A 62 3.42 -14.57 -7.17
CA SER A 62 2.63 -14.75 -5.94
C SER A 62 3.23 -13.91 -4.82
N ILE A 63 2.39 -13.36 -3.92
CA ILE A 63 2.73 -12.52 -2.74
C ILE A 63 4.09 -12.92 -2.13
N PHE A 64 5.18 -12.27 -2.55
CA PHE A 64 6.52 -12.47 -2.01
C PHE A 64 7.03 -11.16 -1.41
N ASP A 65 7.58 -11.32 -0.21
CA ASP A 65 8.22 -10.34 0.68
C ASP A 65 9.49 -9.68 0.08
N GLU A 66 9.75 -9.87 -1.21
CA GLU A 66 11.03 -9.55 -1.84
C GLU A 66 11.10 -8.08 -2.32
N PHE A 67 9.95 -7.40 -2.40
CA PHE A 67 9.84 -6.06 -2.97
C PHE A 67 9.25 -5.01 -2.02
N VAL A 68 8.91 -5.40 -0.79
CA VAL A 68 8.46 -4.44 0.23
C VAL A 68 9.55 -4.36 1.29
N PRO A 69 10.25 -3.21 1.42
CA PRO A 69 11.29 -3.08 2.43
C PRO A 69 10.67 -3.15 3.82
N ASP A 70 11.23 -4.02 4.67
CA ASP A 70 11.18 -3.90 6.15
C ASP A 70 11.50 -2.44 6.57
#